data_AF-A0A8T0KXZ8-F1
#
_entry.id   AF-A0A8T0KXZ8-F1
#
_cell.length_a   1.000
_cell.length_b   1.000
_cell.length_c   1.000
_cell.angle_alpha   90.00
_cell.angle_beta   90.00
_cell.angle_gamma   90.00
#
_symmetry.space_group_name_H-M   'P 1'
#
loop_
_entity.id
_entity.type
_entity.pdbx_description
1 polymer ?
#
loop_
_entity_poly.entity_id
_entity_poly.type
_entity_poly.pdbx_seq_one_letter_code
_entity_poly.pdbx_strand_id
1 'polypeptide(L)'
;MTKRCLPPITFQLHSRVPSLSPPAFKFAFTPSTPTQKEDRVKKTRTTFTSFMTAPSFKEDTYFVSHLKPSEKKALQDLRDKLLASSDSSNPVSMWGVPLVDGGDRGDVLLLKFLRARDFRVHDALNMLLKCLAWRTEFGADNIVEEELGFKELEGVVAYTHGYDREGHPVCYNAYGVFKDKEMYERVFGDEEKLKRFLRWRVQVLERGVKMLHFKPGGVNSLIQVTDLKDMPKRELRVASNQILSLFQDNYPEMVARKIFINVPWYFSLLYSMFSPFLTQRTKSKFLISKEGNAAETLYKFIRPENIPVRYGGLSRSSDLENGPPKPASEFTVKGGEKVNIQIEGIESGATITWDIVVGGWDLEYSAEFVPIAEGSYTLAVDEARKIMATEEAIHNSFTSKEAGKMVLSVDNSASRKKKVAAYRYFVLT
;
A
#
# COMPACT_ATOMS: atom_id res chain seq x y z
N MET A 1 55.62 73.52 5.42
CA MET A 1 55.44 73.06 6.83
C MET A 1 54.35 72.01 6.86
N THR A 2 54.74 70.78 7.14
CA THR A 2 53.96 69.53 7.15
C THR A 2 53.30 69.29 8.50
N LYS A 3 51.99 68.98 8.54
CA LYS A 3 51.31 68.30 9.66
C LYS A 3 50.19 67.42 9.08
N ARG A 4 50.48 66.16 8.73
CA ARG A 4 50.19 64.92 9.49
C ARG A 4 48.70 64.73 9.84
N CYS A 5 48.02 63.93 9.02
CA CYS A 5 46.76 63.26 9.35
C CYS A 5 47.02 62.11 10.35
N LEU A 6 46.15 61.99 11.35
CA LEU A 6 45.99 60.79 12.19
C LEU A 6 44.55 60.28 12.02
N PRO A 7 44.32 58.97 11.86
CA PRO A 7 42.99 58.40 11.66
C PRO A 7 42.27 58.12 13.00
N PRO A 8 40.93 58.01 12.99
CA PRO A 8 40.15 57.69 14.19
C PRO A 8 40.28 56.20 14.55
N ILE A 9 40.34 55.97 15.87
CA ILE A 9 40.52 54.68 16.53
C ILE A 9 39.17 53.95 16.58
N THR A 10 39.09 52.78 15.96
CA THR A 10 37.95 51.85 16.07
C THR A 10 38.30 50.73 17.05
N PHE A 11 37.51 50.58 18.12
CA PHE A 11 37.61 49.46 19.05
C PHE A 11 37.21 48.15 18.35
N GLN A 12 38.17 47.26 18.11
CA GLN A 12 37.91 45.87 17.74
C GLN A 12 37.76 45.01 19.00
N LEU A 13 36.53 44.61 19.33
CA LEU A 13 36.29 43.45 20.19
C LEU A 13 36.27 42.18 19.33
N HIS A 14 37.10 41.24 19.74
CA HIS A 14 37.26 39.92 19.17
C HIS A 14 35.98 39.07 19.27
N SER A 15 35.54 38.50 18.15
CA SER A 15 34.87 37.20 18.13
C SER A 15 35.43 36.38 16.97
N ARG A 16 36.39 35.50 17.28
CA ARG A 16 36.83 34.44 16.38
C ARG A 16 35.72 33.39 16.32
N VAL A 17 35.12 33.20 15.15
CA VAL A 17 34.41 31.95 14.81
C VAL A 17 35.26 31.25 13.76
N PRO A 18 35.78 30.03 14.01
CA PRO A 18 36.49 29.27 12.98
C PRO A 18 35.49 28.74 11.95
N SER A 19 35.75 29.00 10.67
CA SER A 19 35.10 28.31 9.56
C SER A 19 35.57 26.86 9.52
N LEU A 20 34.76 25.94 10.03
CA LEU A 20 34.94 24.50 9.81
C LEU A 20 34.33 24.14 8.46
N SER A 21 35.18 23.92 7.47
CA SER A 21 34.83 23.22 6.23
C SER A 21 34.47 21.75 6.54
N PRO A 22 33.48 21.15 5.86
CA PRO A 22 33.14 19.74 6.06
C PRO A 22 34.27 18.82 5.54
N PRO A 23 34.55 17.68 6.19
CA PRO A 23 35.58 16.76 5.74
C PRO A 23 35.14 16.08 4.44
N ALA A 24 36.03 16.13 3.43
CA ALA A 24 35.89 15.34 2.22
C ALA A 24 36.11 13.85 2.54
N PHE A 25 35.02 13.08 2.64
CA PHE A 25 35.10 11.62 2.70
C PHE A 25 35.55 11.07 1.34
N LYS A 26 36.85 10.77 1.21
CA LYS A 26 37.34 9.88 0.16
C LYS A 26 36.94 8.44 0.52
N PHE A 27 35.95 7.88 -0.18
CA PHE A 27 35.67 6.45 -0.13
C PHE A 27 36.83 5.70 -0.80
N ALA A 28 37.68 5.05 0.00
CA ALA A 28 38.56 4.00 -0.49
C ALA A 28 37.69 2.78 -0.82
N PHE A 29 37.54 2.47 -2.12
CA PHE A 29 36.96 1.22 -2.56
C PHE A 29 37.98 0.09 -2.32
N THR A 30 37.83 -0.65 -1.23
CA THR A 30 38.44 -1.97 -1.12
C THR A 30 37.64 -2.96 -1.97
N PRO A 31 38.25 -3.66 -2.95
CA PRO A 31 37.54 -4.65 -3.74
C PRO A 31 37.15 -5.83 -2.84
N SER A 32 35.84 -6.07 -2.71
CA SER A 32 35.31 -7.25 -2.00
C SER A 32 35.67 -8.52 -2.76
N THR A 33 36.22 -9.51 -2.07
CA THR A 33 36.55 -10.83 -2.62
C THR A 33 35.30 -11.59 -3.10
N PRO A 34 35.43 -12.51 -4.09
CA PRO A 34 34.29 -13.22 -4.69
C PRO A 34 33.39 -13.93 -3.67
N THR A 35 33.98 -14.50 -2.63
CA THR A 35 33.30 -15.27 -1.58
C THR A 35 32.32 -14.42 -0.75
N GLN A 36 32.68 -13.17 -0.42
CA GLN A 36 31.80 -12.27 0.35
C GLN A 36 30.60 -11.78 -0.46
N LYS A 37 30.75 -11.62 -1.78
CA LYS A 37 29.62 -11.31 -2.68
C LYS A 37 28.64 -12.47 -2.73
N GLU A 38 29.15 -13.70 -2.82
CA GLU A 38 28.33 -14.90 -2.93
C GLU A 38 27.51 -15.15 -1.65
N ASP A 39 28.12 -15.01 -0.47
CA ASP A 39 27.42 -15.15 0.81
C ASP A 39 26.36 -14.08 1.04
N ARG A 40 26.64 -12.83 0.64
CA ARG A 40 25.67 -11.74 0.71
C ARG A 40 24.49 -11.99 -0.22
N VAL A 41 24.72 -12.50 -1.43
CA VAL A 41 23.66 -12.86 -2.38
C VAL A 41 22.83 -14.04 -1.85
N LYS A 42 23.46 -15.08 -1.29
CA LYS A 42 22.77 -16.23 -0.67
C LYS A 42 21.89 -15.80 0.50
N LYS A 43 22.43 -15.01 1.45
CA LYS A 43 21.67 -14.49 2.61
C LYS A 43 20.50 -13.60 2.20
N THR A 44 20.68 -12.76 1.18
CA THR A 44 19.62 -11.90 0.63
C THR A 44 18.53 -12.74 -0.04
N ARG A 45 18.91 -13.80 -0.77
CA ARG A 45 17.97 -14.74 -1.41
C ARG A 45 17.16 -15.53 -0.39
N THR A 46 17.78 -16.03 0.69
CA THR A 46 17.07 -16.71 1.79
C THR A 46 16.09 -15.78 2.51
N THR A 47 16.48 -14.52 2.75
CA THR A 47 15.58 -13.52 3.36
C THR A 47 14.38 -13.23 2.43
N PHE A 48 14.63 -13.10 1.13
CA PHE A 48 13.60 -12.89 0.11
C PHE A 48 12.60 -14.05 0.02
N THR A 49 13.06 -15.29 0.11
CA THR A 49 12.19 -16.48 0.15
C THR A 49 11.33 -16.48 1.43
N SER A 50 11.88 -16.10 2.58
CA SER A 50 11.13 -15.99 3.84
C SER A 50 9.96 -15.00 3.75
N PHE A 51 10.12 -13.87 3.05
CA PHE A 51 9.02 -12.91 2.81
C PHE A 51 7.91 -13.42 1.88
N MET A 52 8.17 -14.47 1.09
CA MET A 52 7.14 -15.12 0.27
C MET A 52 6.34 -16.16 1.08
N THR A 53 6.89 -16.65 2.18
CA THR A 53 6.32 -17.71 3.02
C THR A 53 6.03 -17.26 4.45
N ALA A 54 6.15 -15.96 4.75
CA ALA A 54 6.03 -15.44 6.11
C ALA A 54 4.65 -15.78 6.71
N PRO A 55 4.60 -16.28 7.96
CA PRO A 55 3.34 -16.51 8.66
C PRO A 55 2.54 -15.20 8.74
N SER A 56 1.21 -15.31 8.72
CA SER A 56 0.33 -14.14 8.75
C SER A 56 0.62 -13.31 10.00
N PHE A 57 1.20 -12.12 9.83
CA PHE A 57 1.23 -11.12 10.88
C PHE A 57 -0.20 -10.93 11.38
N LYS A 58 -0.43 -11.17 12.67
CA LYS A 58 -1.72 -10.91 13.32
C LYS A 58 -1.63 -9.54 13.97
N GLU A 59 -2.60 -8.68 13.69
CA GLU A 59 -2.65 -7.38 14.33
C GLU A 59 -2.87 -7.54 15.84
N ASP A 60 -2.23 -6.68 16.62
CA ASP A 60 -2.41 -6.63 18.07
C ASP A 60 -3.80 -6.13 18.44
N THR A 61 -4.40 -6.74 19.47
CA THR A 61 -5.68 -6.32 20.02
C THR A 61 -5.59 -4.93 20.66
N TYR A 62 -6.59 -4.08 20.49
CA TYR A 62 -6.65 -2.77 21.16
C TYR A 62 -7.59 -2.77 22.37
N PHE A 63 -8.12 -3.92 22.79
CA PHE A 63 -8.88 -4.02 24.03
C PHE A 63 -7.93 -3.93 25.22
N VAL A 64 -8.08 -2.90 26.05
CA VAL A 64 -7.26 -2.71 27.25
C VAL A 64 -7.35 -3.92 28.18
N SER A 65 -8.51 -4.57 28.27
CA SER A 65 -8.72 -5.79 29.07
C SER A 65 -7.74 -6.92 28.73
N HIS A 66 -7.36 -7.05 27.45
CA HIS A 66 -6.46 -8.08 26.93
C HIS A 66 -4.97 -7.73 27.08
N LEU A 67 -4.62 -6.52 27.51
CA LEU A 67 -3.24 -6.11 27.72
C LEU A 67 -2.64 -6.77 28.97
N LYS A 68 -1.33 -7.05 28.92
CA LYS A 68 -0.58 -7.49 30.10
C LYS A 68 -0.56 -6.40 31.18
N PRO A 69 -0.38 -6.73 32.46
CA PRO A 69 -0.27 -5.73 33.52
C PRO A 69 0.81 -4.67 33.26
N SER A 70 1.96 -5.07 32.69
CA SER A 70 3.05 -4.15 32.32
C SER A 70 2.66 -3.19 31.18
N GLU A 71 1.85 -3.64 30.23
CA GLU A 71 1.39 -2.84 29.09
C GLU A 71 0.30 -1.85 29.53
N LYS A 72 -0.61 -2.28 30.41
CA LYS A 72 -1.61 -1.39 31.06
C LYS A 72 -0.92 -0.28 31.84
N LYS A 73 0.11 -0.64 32.62
CA LYS A 73 0.92 0.33 33.35
C LYS A 73 1.63 1.30 32.39
N ALA A 74 2.26 0.80 31.33
CA ALA A 74 2.93 1.65 30.35
C ALA A 74 1.96 2.63 29.64
N LEU A 75 0.72 2.19 29.36
CA LEU A 75 -0.34 3.05 28.82
C LEU A 75 -0.72 4.16 29.80
N GLN A 76 -0.92 3.82 31.08
CA GLN A 76 -1.19 4.81 32.12
C GLN A 76 -0.02 5.79 32.30
N ASP A 77 1.20 5.29 32.43
CA ASP A 77 2.40 6.10 32.62
C ASP A 77 2.63 7.07 31.44
N LEU A 78 2.33 6.64 30.20
CA LEU A 78 2.40 7.51 29.03
C LEU A 78 1.35 8.62 29.09
N ARG A 79 0.11 8.29 29.47
CA ARG A 79 -0.97 9.27 29.61
C ARG A 79 -0.65 10.32 30.66
N ASP A 80 -0.19 9.89 31.84
CA ASP A 80 0.14 10.79 32.95
C ASP A 80 1.30 11.73 32.59
N LYS A 81 2.33 11.21 31.89
CA LYS A 81 3.44 12.05 31.40
C LYS A 81 2.98 13.02 30.32
N LEU A 82 2.06 12.62 29.44
CA LEU A 82 1.52 13.50 28.41
C LEU A 82 0.72 14.65 29.04
N LEU A 83 -0.13 14.34 30.03
CA LEU A 83 -0.85 15.33 30.84
C LEU A 83 0.09 16.31 31.55
N ALA A 84 1.17 15.80 32.15
CA ALA A 84 2.15 16.65 32.82
C ALA A 84 2.95 17.53 31.85
N SER A 85 3.06 17.14 30.58
CA SER A 85 3.75 17.90 29.53
C SER A 85 2.84 18.89 28.78
N SER A 86 1.52 18.81 28.97
CA SER A 86 0.56 19.67 28.29
C SER A 86 0.19 20.89 29.11
N ASP A 87 0.13 22.06 28.47
CA ASP A 87 -0.44 23.26 29.08
C ASP A 87 -1.96 23.08 29.23
N SER A 88 -2.50 23.47 30.39
CA SER A 88 -3.92 23.30 30.75
C SER A 88 -4.92 24.04 29.83
N SER A 89 -4.44 24.84 28.89
CA SER A 89 -5.25 25.64 27.97
C SER A 89 -5.66 24.90 26.68
N ASN A 90 -4.96 23.83 26.28
CA ASN A 90 -5.28 23.08 25.06
C ASN A 90 -5.18 21.56 25.29
N PRO A 91 -6.31 20.82 25.25
CA PRO A 91 -6.28 19.37 25.39
C PRO A 91 -5.52 18.74 24.22
N VAL A 92 -4.50 17.92 24.53
CA VAL A 92 -3.70 17.22 23.53
C VAL A 92 -4.57 16.25 22.74
N SER A 93 -4.66 16.46 21.42
CA SER A 93 -5.47 15.64 20.53
C SER A 93 -4.72 15.31 19.24
N MET A 94 -5.13 14.25 18.56
CA MET A 94 -4.60 13.81 17.28
C MET A 94 -5.73 13.19 16.46
N TRP A 95 -5.87 13.59 15.18
CA TRP A 95 -6.99 13.17 14.31
C TRP A 95 -8.38 13.41 14.94
N GLY A 96 -8.54 14.50 15.68
CA GLY A 96 -9.78 14.84 16.38
C GLY A 96 -10.10 13.94 17.59
N VAL A 97 -9.13 13.13 18.05
CA VAL A 97 -9.26 12.27 19.23
C VAL A 97 -8.46 12.87 20.38
N PRO A 98 -9.08 13.17 21.53
CA PRO A 98 -8.35 13.53 22.75
C PRO A 98 -7.48 12.35 23.20
N LEU A 99 -6.22 12.61 23.58
CA LEU A 99 -5.28 11.55 23.97
C LEU A 99 -5.25 11.28 25.47
N VAL A 100 -5.78 12.21 26.28
CA VAL A 100 -5.60 12.23 27.74
C VAL A 100 -6.88 12.10 28.54
N ASP A 101 -8.05 12.04 27.89
CA ASP A 101 -9.37 11.94 28.54
C ASP A 101 -9.68 10.53 29.07
N GLY A 102 -8.80 9.55 28.81
CA GLY A 102 -9.02 8.15 29.17
C GLY A 102 -10.03 7.43 28.27
N GLY A 103 -10.40 8.02 27.14
CA GLY A 103 -11.29 7.40 26.17
C GLY A 103 -10.62 6.28 25.38
N ASP A 104 -11.40 5.24 25.05
CA ASP A 104 -10.96 4.08 24.27
C ASP A 104 -10.23 4.45 22.97
N ARG A 105 -10.62 5.57 22.34
CA ARG A 105 -10.01 6.05 21.11
C ARG A 105 -8.61 6.61 21.33
N GLY A 106 -8.42 7.38 22.39
CA GLY A 106 -7.11 7.86 22.81
C GLY A 106 -6.18 6.69 23.12
N ASP A 107 -6.69 5.67 23.81
CA ASP A 107 -5.94 4.46 24.17
C ASP A 107 -5.43 3.71 22.94
N VAL A 108 -6.25 3.57 21.90
CA VAL A 108 -5.83 2.97 20.62
C VAL A 108 -4.65 3.73 20.03
N LEU A 109 -4.69 5.06 20.02
CA LEU A 109 -3.63 5.89 19.47
C LEU A 109 -2.35 5.80 20.32
N LEU A 110 -2.45 5.93 21.65
CA LEU A 110 -1.31 5.79 22.55
C LEU A 110 -0.64 4.41 22.43
N LEU A 111 -1.43 3.34 22.29
CA LEU A 111 -0.92 1.98 22.09
C LEU A 111 -0.12 1.84 20.78
N LYS A 112 -0.45 2.58 19.71
CA LYS A 112 0.35 2.59 18.48
C LYS A 112 1.75 3.13 18.72
N PHE A 113 1.89 4.24 19.46
CA PHE A 113 3.19 4.81 19.83
C PHE A 113 3.97 3.89 20.77
N LEU A 114 3.32 3.31 21.78
CA LEU A 114 3.95 2.33 22.68
C LEU A 114 4.47 1.13 21.91
N ARG A 115 3.67 0.53 21.03
CA ARG A 115 4.09 -0.62 20.21
C ARG A 115 5.24 -0.29 19.28
N ALA A 116 5.26 0.92 18.70
CA ALA A 116 6.36 1.37 17.85
C ALA A 116 7.69 1.54 18.60
N ARG A 117 7.66 1.57 19.94
CA ARG A 117 8.84 1.71 20.81
C ARG A 117 8.97 0.57 21.83
N ASP A 118 8.33 -0.57 21.56
CA ASP A 118 8.38 -1.78 22.40
C ASP A 118 7.98 -1.50 23.86
N PHE A 119 6.93 -0.68 24.05
CA PHE A 119 6.39 -0.23 25.33
C PHE A 119 7.38 0.55 26.23
N ARG A 120 8.48 1.07 25.66
CA ARG A 120 9.36 2.01 26.36
C ARG A 120 8.69 3.38 26.43
N VAL A 121 8.10 3.67 27.59
CA VAL A 121 7.26 4.87 27.81
C VAL A 121 7.97 6.17 27.44
N HIS A 122 9.24 6.35 27.83
CA HIS A 122 9.98 7.58 27.52
C HIS A 122 10.21 7.75 26.01
N ASP A 123 10.59 6.68 25.31
CA ASP A 123 10.82 6.70 23.87
C ASP A 123 9.51 6.94 23.10
N ALA A 124 8.40 6.35 23.57
CA ALA A 124 7.07 6.54 23.01
C ALA A 124 6.57 7.99 23.19
N LEU A 125 6.76 8.57 24.39
CA LEU A 125 6.43 9.97 24.67
C LEU A 125 7.23 10.91 23.75
N ASN A 126 8.55 10.70 23.65
CA ASN A 126 9.40 11.52 22.79
C ASN A 126 8.98 11.43 21.32
N MET A 127 8.60 10.24 20.84
CA MET A 127 8.07 10.06 19.48
C MET A 127 6.74 10.79 19.30
N LEU A 128 5.82 10.66 20.25
CA LEU A 128 4.51 11.31 20.21
C LEU A 128 4.62 12.83 20.20
N LEU A 129 5.42 13.43 21.09
CA LEU A 129 5.62 14.88 21.15
C LEU A 129 6.24 15.43 19.86
N LYS A 130 7.23 14.74 19.29
CA LYS A 130 7.81 15.10 17.99
C LYS A 130 6.78 15.01 16.87
N CYS A 131 5.94 13.97 16.88
CA CYS A 131 4.88 13.81 15.90
C CYS A 131 3.86 14.94 16.01
N LEU A 132 3.40 15.30 17.22
CA LEU A 132 2.46 16.40 17.44
C LEU A 132 3.01 17.76 16.97
N ALA A 133 4.29 18.05 17.29
CA ALA A 133 4.98 19.23 16.79
C ALA A 133 5.05 19.23 15.25
N TRP A 134 5.47 18.11 14.65
CA TRP A 134 5.52 17.96 13.20
C TRP A 134 4.15 18.14 12.55
N ARG A 135 3.08 17.57 13.10
CA ARG A 135 1.72 17.73 12.56
C ARG A 135 1.30 19.20 12.51
N THR A 136 1.67 19.97 13.53
CA THR A 136 1.41 21.40 13.62
C THR A 136 2.22 22.17 12.58
N GLU A 137 3.53 21.98 12.54
CA GLU A 137 4.44 22.65 11.59
C GLU A 137 4.12 22.29 10.13
N PHE A 138 3.75 21.05 9.88
CA PHE A 138 3.40 20.54 8.55
C PHE A 138 1.98 20.91 8.14
N GLY A 139 1.11 21.32 9.06
CA GLY A 139 -0.32 21.52 8.80
C GLY A 139 -1.04 20.23 8.40
N ALA A 140 -0.64 19.09 8.98
CA ALA A 140 -1.12 17.77 8.57
C ALA A 140 -2.63 17.57 8.80
N ASP A 141 -3.23 18.22 9.80
CA ASP A 141 -4.66 18.08 10.09
C ASP A 141 -5.57 18.70 9.02
N ASN A 142 -5.08 19.70 8.28
CA ASN A 142 -5.84 20.42 7.24
C ASN A 142 -5.44 20.03 5.82
N ILE A 143 -4.42 19.18 5.67
CA ILE A 143 -3.80 18.89 4.38
C ILE A 143 -4.73 18.22 3.37
N VAL A 144 -5.77 17.51 3.85
CA VAL A 144 -6.70 16.76 2.97
C VAL A 144 -7.42 17.67 1.99
N GLU A 145 -7.68 18.93 2.37
CA GLU A 145 -8.41 19.92 1.58
C GLU A 145 -7.50 20.80 0.70
N GLU A 146 -6.17 20.62 0.77
CA GLU A 146 -5.19 21.46 0.08
C GLU A 146 -5.09 21.12 -1.42
N GLU A 147 -5.09 22.13 -2.30
CA GLU A 147 -4.89 21.93 -3.74
C GLU A 147 -3.39 21.91 -4.11
N LEU A 148 -2.83 20.70 -4.20
CA LEU A 148 -1.39 20.50 -4.43
C LEU A 148 -0.99 20.36 -5.91
N GLY A 149 -1.94 20.47 -6.83
CA GLY A 149 -1.68 20.42 -8.27
C GLY A 149 -1.30 19.04 -8.81
N PHE A 150 -1.77 17.96 -8.19
CA PHE A 150 -1.47 16.57 -8.57
C PHE A 150 -2.69 15.76 -9.00
N LYS A 151 -3.70 16.41 -9.61
CA LYS A 151 -4.92 15.73 -10.10
C LYS A 151 -4.59 14.58 -11.06
N GLU A 152 -3.54 14.72 -11.86
CA GLU A 152 -3.01 13.67 -12.76
C GLU A 152 -2.40 12.45 -12.05
N LEU A 153 -1.99 12.59 -10.78
CA LEU A 153 -1.45 11.49 -9.98
C LEU A 153 -2.53 10.79 -9.15
N GLU A 154 -3.67 11.46 -8.91
CA GLU A 154 -4.80 10.90 -8.19
C GLU A 154 -5.40 9.73 -8.98
N GLY A 155 -5.64 8.60 -8.30
CA GLY A 155 -6.09 7.36 -8.95
C GLY A 155 -5.01 6.61 -9.74
N VAL A 156 -3.83 7.21 -9.96
CA VAL A 156 -2.75 6.61 -10.76
C VAL A 156 -1.58 6.18 -9.88
N VAL A 157 -1.00 7.13 -9.12
CA VAL A 157 0.23 6.92 -8.35
C VAL A 157 -0.07 6.51 -6.92
N ALA A 158 -1.06 7.13 -6.29
CA ALA A 158 -1.44 6.79 -4.94
C ALA A 158 -2.91 7.08 -4.69
N TYR A 159 -3.64 6.08 -4.23
CA TYR A 159 -5.08 6.17 -4.05
C TYR A 159 -5.57 5.07 -3.11
N THR A 160 -6.70 5.31 -2.47
CA THR A 160 -7.40 4.31 -1.67
C THR A 160 -8.52 3.71 -2.50
N HIS A 161 -8.59 2.38 -2.58
CA HIS A 161 -9.62 1.68 -3.34
C HIS A 161 -9.99 0.36 -2.68
N GLY A 162 -11.27 0.19 -2.35
CA GLY A 162 -11.78 -1.04 -1.75
C GLY A 162 -11.24 -1.32 -0.34
N TYR A 163 -11.62 -2.50 0.16
CA TYR A 163 -11.31 -2.96 1.51
C TYR A 163 -10.83 -4.41 1.48
N ASP A 164 -9.94 -4.75 2.41
CA ASP A 164 -9.56 -6.13 2.63
C ASP A 164 -10.68 -6.93 3.31
N ARG A 165 -10.46 -8.25 3.50
CA ARG A 165 -11.45 -9.15 4.12
C ARG A 165 -11.75 -8.82 5.58
N GLU A 166 -10.87 -8.07 6.25
CA GLU A 166 -11.00 -7.63 7.65
C GLU A 166 -11.54 -6.20 7.77
N GLY A 167 -11.81 -5.53 6.64
CA GLY A 167 -12.38 -4.17 6.57
C GLY A 167 -11.34 -3.05 6.52
N HIS A 168 -10.04 -3.36 6.41
CA HIS A 168 -9.00 -2.34 6.26
C HIS A 168 -9.09 -1.67 4.89
N PRO A 169 -9.12 -0.32 4.81
CA PRO A 169 -8.97 0.38 3.54
C PRO A 169 -7.64 0.01 2.86
N VAL A 170 -7.68 -0.18 1.54
CA VAL A 170 -6.49 -0.56 0.76
C VAL A 170 -5.95 0.65 0.01
N CYS A 171 -4.73 1.06 0.37
CA CYS A 171 -4.00 2.13 -0.30
C CYS A 171 -3.02 1.56 -1.33
N TYR A 172 -3.27 1.82 -2.60
CA TYR A 172 -2.40 1.45 -3.72
C TYR A 172 -1.36 2.54 -3.96
N ASN A 173 -0.15 2.11 -4.34
CA ASN A 173 0.98 2.98 -4.64
C ASN A 173 1.69 2.43 -5.88
N ALA A 174 1.67 3.15 -7.00
CA ALA A 174 2.29 2.73 -8.25
C ALA A 174 3.29 3.79 -8.72
N TYR A 175 4.57 3.48 -8.64
CA TYR A 175 5.64 4.44 -8.96
C TYR A 175 6.21 4.26 -10.38
N GLY A 176 5.64 3.34 -11.18
CA GLY A 176 6.09 3.08 -12.55
C GLY A 176 5.93 4.28 -13.49
N VAL A 177 5.01 5.21 -13.21
CA VAL A 177 4.83 6.42 -14.02
C VAL A 177 6.07 7.30 -14.06
N PHE A 178 6.91 7.23 -13.04
CA PHE A 178 8.14 8.03 -12.93
C PHE A 178 9.29 7.46 -13.77
N LYS A 179 9.06 6.36 -14.52
CA LYS A 179 9.96 5.92 -15.59
C LYS A 179 10.01 6.93 -16.73
N ASP A 180 8.92 7.66 -16.93
CA ASP A 180 8.90 8.79 -17.85
C ASP A 180 9.72 9.96 -17.27
N LYS A 181 10.68 10.44 -18.06
CA LYS A 181 11.64 11.47 -17.60
C LYS A 181 10.97 12.82 -17.37
N GLU A 182 9.98 13.17 -18.18
CA GLU A 182 9.29 14.46 -18.04
C GLU A 182 8.43 14.46 -16.77
N MET A 183 7.70 13.37 -16.52
CA MET A 183 6.96 13.15 -15.28
C MET A 183 7.90 13.14 -14.08
N TYR A 184 9.05 12.47 -14.17
CA TYR A 184 10.04 12.48 -13.11
C TYR A 184 10.53 13.91 -12.81
N GLU A 185 10.97 14.65 -13.82
CA GLU A 185 11.50 16.01 -13.67
C GLU A 185 10.44 16.99 -13.15
N ARG A 186 9.17 16.80 -13.53
CA ARG A 186 8.04 17.59 -13.04
C ARG A 186 7.77 17.37 -11.54
N VAL A 187 8.00 16.16 -11.03
CA VAL A 187 7.65 15.78 -9.66
C VAL A 187 8.86 15.81 -8.71
N PHE A 188 10.07 15.56 -9.23
CA PHE A 188 11.29 15.37 -8.45
C PHE A 188 12.48 16.20 -8.95
N GLY A 189 12.30 17.05 -9.96
CA GLY A 189 13.39 17.80 -10.60
C GLY A 189 14.14 18.78 -9.69
N ASP A 190 13.48 19.24 -8.63
CA ASP A 190 14.06 20.12 -7.63
C ASP A 190 13.49 19.85 -6.24
N GLU A 191 14.07 20.52 -5.23
CA GLU A 191 13.70 20.34 -3.82
C GLU A 191 12.26 20.75 -3.53
N GLU A 192 11.75 21.80 -4.18
CA GLU A 192 10.39 22.31 -3.96
C GLU A 192 9.33 21.37 -4.55
N LYS A 193 9.57 20.82 -5.74
CA LYS A 193 8.72 19.77 -6.33
C LYS A 193 8.69 18.52 -5.45
N LEU A 194 9.86 18.10 -4.95
CA LEU A 194 9.96 16.97 -4.04
C LEU A 194 9.20 17.24 -2.73
N LYS A 195 9.34 18.41 -2.11
CA LYS A 195 8.56 18.81 -0.93
C LYS A 195 7.06 18.78 -1.20
N ARG A 196 6.63 19.32 -2.35
CA ARG A 196 5.22 19.29 -2.77
C ARG A 196 4.72 17.86 -2.93
N PHE A 197 5.53 16.98 -3.53
CA PHE A 197 5.19 15.56 -3.64
C PHE A 197 5.10 14.86 -2.28
N LEU A 198 6.04 15.12 -1.35
CA LEU A 198 5.96 14.59 0.01
C LEU A 198 4.70 15.05 0.73
N ARG A 199 4.32 16.32 0.54
CA ARG A 199 3.06 16.90 1.05
C ARG A 199 1.85 16.16 0.49
N TRP A 200 1.81 15.93 -0.81
CA TRP A 200 0.76 15.14 -1.45
C TRP A 200 0.72 13.68 -0.96
N ARG A 201 1.88 13.06 -0.74
CA ARG A 201 1.96 11.71 -0.15
C ARG A 201 1.35 11.64 1.24
N VAL A 202 1.58 12.66 2.06
CA VAL A 202 0.93 12.80 3.37
C VAL A 202 -0.57 13.00 3.20
N GLN A 203 -1.01 13.84 2.26
CA GLN A 203 -2.42 14.05 1.95
C GLN A 203 -3.16 12.75 1.63
N VAL A 204 -2.59 11.91 0.76
CA VAL A 204 -3.17 10.61 0.40
C VAL A 204 -3.25 9.68 1.61
N LEU A 205 -2.22 9.68 2.47
CA LEU A 205 -2.24 8.87 3.69
C LEU A 205 -3.30 9.37 4.68
N GLU A 206 -3.42 10.68 4.87
CA GLU A 206 -4.41 11.30 5.76
C GLU A 206 -5.85 11.04 5.29
N ARG A 207 -6.10 11.01 3.97
CA ARG A 207 -7.39 10.54 3.42
C ARG A 207 -7.71 9.10 3.86
N GLY A 208 -6.70 8.22 3.84
CA GLY A 208 -6.84 6.85 4.37
C GLY A 208 -7.06 6.82 5.88
N VAL A 209 -6.34 7.65 6.65
CA VAL A 209 -6.48 7.73 8.11
C VAL A 209 -7.88 8.19 8.53
N LYS A 210 -8.50 9.13 7.80
CA LYS A 210 -9.90 9.55 8.06
C LYS A 210 -10.91 8.39 8.00
N MET A 211 -10.58 7.27 7.36
CA MET A 211 -11.43 6.08 7.28
C MET A 211 -11.27 5.12 8.48
N LEU A 212 -10.34 5.40 9.38
CA LEU A 212 -10.05 4.56 10.54
C LEU A 212 -10.96 4.93 11.73
N HIS A 213 -11.38 3.91 12.49
CA HIS A 213 -12.26 4.14 13.63
C HIS A 213 -11.50 4.60 14.88
N PHE A 214 -10.26 4.14 15.03
CA PHE A 214 -9.47 4.26 16.27
C PHE A 214 -10.26 3.80 17.49
N LYS A 215 -10.82 2.59 17.46
CA LYS A 215 -11.54 2.02 18.61
C LYS A 215 -11.23 0.52 18.79
N PRO A 216 -11.32 -0.03 20.01
CA PRO A 216 -11.19 -1.47 20.23
C PRO A 216 -12.15 -2.27 19.33
N GLY A 217 -11.64 -3.31 18.68
CA GLY A 217 -12.41 -4.13 17.72
C GLY A 217 -12.75 -3.43 16.40
N GLY A 218 -12.37 -2.17 16.21
CA GLY A 218 -12.53 -1.44 14.96
C GLY A 218 -11.31 -1.58 14.03
N VAL A 219 -11.49 -1.12 12.80
CA VAL A 219 -10.42 -0.97 11.81
C VAL A 219 -9.54 0.22 12.20
N ASN A 220 -8.30 -0.07 12.57
CA ASN A 220 -7.36 0.92 13.12
C ASN A 220 -6.09 1.06 12.28
N SER A 221 -6.00 0.37 11.13
CA SER A 221 -4.82 0.30 10.28
C SER A 221 -5.23 0.19 8.81
N LEU A 222 -4.28 0.41 7.91
CA LEU A 222 -4.45 0.36 6.45
C LEU A 222 -3.72 -0.85 5.86
N ILE A 223 -4.15 -1.30 4.69
CA ILE A 223 -3.34 -2.17 3.83
C ILE A 223 -2.61 -1.28 2.82
N GLN A 224 -1.31 -1.48 2.66
CA GLN A 224 -0.55 -0.81 1.61
C GLN A 224 -0.19 -1.81 0.52
N VAL A 225 -0.70 -1.59 -0.69
CA VAL A 225 -0.24 -2.30 -1.88
C VAL A 225 0.72 -1.38 -2.63
N THR A 226 1.92 -1.86 -2.94
CA THR A 226 2.93 -1.13 -3.71
C THR A 226 3.28 -1.90 -4.96
N ASP A 227 2.93 -1.33 -6.11
CA ASP A 227 3.30 -1.84 -7.42
C ASP A 227 4.70 -1.36 -7.79
N LEU A 228 5.60 -2.32 -7.98
CA LEU A 228 7.00 -2.09 -8.33
C LEU A 228 7.30 -2.30 -9.82
N LYS A 229 6.26 -2.57 -10.62
CA LYS A 229 6.41 -2.65 -12.07
C LYS A 229 6.96 -1.33 -12.60
N ASP A 230 7.99 -1.43 -13.44
CA ASP A 230 8.63 -0.28 -14.10
C ASP A 230 9.21 0.79 -13.15
N MET A 231 9.37 0.53 -11.85
CA MET A 231 9.89 1.52 -10.91
C MET A 231 11.33 1.96 -11.23
N PRO A 232 11.60 3.27 -11.39
CA PRO A 232 12.95 3.82 -11.54
C PRO A 232 13.92 3.40 -10.42
N LYS A 233 15.12 2.94 -10.80
CA LYS A 233 16.08 2.35 -9.85
C LYS A 233 16.85 3.36 -8.98
N ARG A 234 17.29 4.49 -9.54
CA ARG A 234 18.26 5.40 -8.89
C ARG A 234 17.59 6.65 -8.30
N GLU A 235 16.67 7.19 -9.06
CA GLU A 235 15.99 8.48 -8.89
C GLU A 235 14.94 8.45 -7.76
N LEU A 236 14.10 7.40 -7.70
CA LEU A 236 13.15 7.22 -6.60
C LEU A 236 13.79 6.87 -5.26
N ARG A 237 15.09 6.56 -5.20
CA ARG A 237 15.74 6.14 -3.95
C ARG A 237 15.74 7.25 -2.90
N VAL A 238 16.01 8.49 -3.32
CA VAL A 238 16.06 9.66 -2.41
C VAL A 238 14.67 9.97 -1.88
N ALA A 239 13.70 10.13 -2.78
CA ALA A 239 12.30 10.35 -2.42
C ALA A 239 11.75 9.21 -1.54
N SER A 240 12.01 7.95 -1.91
CA SER A 240 11.56 6.79 -1.12
C SER A 240 12.13 6.78 0.29
N ASN A 241 13.41 7.12 0.47
CA ASN A 241 14.01 7.20 1.81
C ASN A 241 13.37 8.30 2.67
N GLN A 242 13.13 9.48 2.09
CA GLN A 242 12.47 10.57 2.81
C GLN A 242 11.03 10.22 3.17
N ILE A 243 10.27 9.61 2.25
CA ILE A 243 8.90 9.12 2.49
C ILE A 243 8.88 8.07 3.59
N LEU A 244 9.81 7.11 3.55
CA LEU A 244 9.92 6.06 4.56
C LEU A 244 10.22 6.65 5.94
N SER A 245 11.20 7.57 6.04
CA SER A 245 11.52 8.23 7.31
C SER A 245 10.33 9.02 7.84
N LEU A 246 9.70 9.85 7.00
CA LEU A 246 8.56 10.67 7.36
C LEU A 246 7.42 9.81 7.92
N PHE A 247 7.09 8.70 7.26
CA PHE A 247 6.00 7.82 7.72
C PHE A 247 6.37 6.98 8.94
N GLN A 248 7.63 6.57 9.10
CA GLN A 248 8.07 5.84 10.29
C GLN A 248 8.02 6.70 11.55
N ASP A 249 8.34 7.99 11.44
CA ASP A 249 8.39 8.89 12.57
C ASP A 249 7.01 9.42 12.96
N ASN A 250 6.09 9.59 11.99
CA ASN A 250 4.82 10.29 12.20
C ASN A 250 3.56 9.43 12.06
N TYR A 251 3.64 8.20 11.54
CA TYR A 251 2.49 7.32 11.36
C TYR A 251 2.77 5.92 11.93
N PRO A 252 3.11 5.82 13.23
CA PRO A 252 3.45 4.54 13.86
C PRO A 252 2.27 3.57 13.80
N GLU A 253 2.57 2.31 13.47
CA GLU A 253 1.61 1.21 13.51
C GLU A 253 0.29 1.50 12.76
N MET A 254 0.36 2.26 11.66
CA MET A 254 -0.78 2.55 10.78
C MET A 254 -0.98 1.54 9.65
N VAL A 255 -0.03 0.62 9.45
CA VAL A 255 -0.08 -0.37 8.38
C VAL A 255 -0.25 -1.75 9.00
N ALA A 256 -1.34 -2.43 8.65
CA ALA A 256 -1.60 -3.81 9.02
C ALA A 256 -0.73 -4.77 8.19
N ARG A 257 -0.69 -4.56 6.86
CA ARG A 257 0.13 -5.34 5.92
C ARG A 257 0.66 -4.45 4.81
N LYS A 258 1.88 -4.74 4.36
CA LYS A 258 2.52 -4.07 3.21
C LYS A 258 2.81 -5.10 2.11
N ILE A 259 2.01 -5.07 1.06
CA ILE A 259 2.06 -6.02 -0.06
C ILE A 259 2.79 -5.35 -1.23
N PHE A 260 3.93 -5.90 -1.61
CA PHE A 260 4.64 -5.48 -2.82
C PHE A 260 4.24 -6.41 -3.96
N ILE A 261 3.70 -5.86 -5.04
CA ILE A 261 3.30 -6.60 -6.24
C ILE A 261 4.19 -6.24 -7.43
N ASN A 262 4.19 -7.11 -8.42
CA ASN A 262 5.03 -7.02 -9.61
C ASN A 262 6.51 -6.81 -9.26
N VAL A 263 6.96 -7.50 -8.22
CA VAL A 263 8.30 -7.33 -7.69
C VAL A 263 9.30 -7.88 -8.71
N PRO A 264 10.20 -7.04 -9.27
CA PRO A 264 11.17 -7.51 -10.25
C PRO A 264 12.16 -8.48 -9.59
N TRP A 265 12.72 -9.38 -10.38
CA TRP A 265 13.64 -10.43 -9.88
C TRP A 265 14.84 -9.88 -9.09
N TYR A 266 15.25 -8.64 -9.35
CA TYR A 266 16.35 -7.95 -8.68
C TYR A 266 15.93 -7.17 -7.41
N PHE A 267 14.67 -7.23 -6.98
CA PHE A 267 14.21 -6.51 -5.78
C PHE A 267 14.94 -6.92 -4.51
N SER A 268 15.50 -8.12 -4.42
CA SER A 268 16.38 -8.51 -3.32
C SER A 268 17.53 -7.50 -3.11
N LEU A 269 18.04 -6.91 -4.20
CA LEU A 269 19.02 -5.82 -4.15
C LEU A 269 18.41 -4.52 -3.59
N LEU A 270 17.18 -4.18 -4.00
CA LEU A 270 16.45 -3.00 -3.52
C LEU A 270 16.11 -3.11 -2.02
N TYR A 271 15.59 -4.26 -1.59
CA TYR A 271 15.29 -4.56 -0.20
C TYR A 271 16.50 -4.39 0.71
N SER A 272 17.68 -4.83 0.27
CA SER A 272 18.92 -4.68 1.05
C SER A 272 19.27 -3.21 1.36
N MET A 273 18.78 -2.26 0.56
CA MET A 273 19.08 -0.83 0.70
C MET A 273 18.23 -0.11 1.74
N PHE A 274 16.97 -0.50 1.95
CA PHE A 274 16.09 0.12 2.97
C PHE A 274 15.87 -0.77 4.20
N SER A 275 16.23 -2.06 4.14
CA SER A 275 16.13 -2.98 5.28
C SER A 275 16.83 -2.57 6.59
N PRO A 276 17.92 -1.76 6.59
CA PRO A 276 18.53 -1.27 7.84
C PRO A 276 17.61 -0.34 8.65
N PHE A 277 16.72 0.37 7.97
CA PHE A 277 15.79 1.31 8.60
C PHE A 277 14.50 0.65 9.09
N LEU A 278 14.27 -0.63 8.78
CA LEU A 278 13.04 -1.34 9.11
C LEU A 278 13.19 -2.18 10.38
N THR A 279 12.28 -1.97 11.35
CA THR A 279 12.17 -2.80 12.56
C THR A 279 11.73 -4.22 12.19
N GLN A 280 11.97 -5.21 13.06
CA GLN A 280 11.49 -6.59 12.84
C GLN A 280 9.96 -6.65 12.71
N ARG A 281 9.24 -5.85 13.51
CA ARG A 281 7.78 -5.69 13.44
C ARG A 281 7.33 -5.14 12.08
N THR A 282 8.05 -4.18 11.49
CA THR A 282 7.74 -3.70 10.14
C THR A 282 8.01 -4.78 9.09
N LYS A 283 9.12 -5.53 9.23
CA LYS A 283 9.47 -6.63 8.30
C LYS A 283 8.45 -7.75 8.31
N SER A 284 7.88 -8.12 9.45
CA SER A 284 6.86 -9.18 9.53
C SER A 284 5.55 -8.82 8.82
N LYS A 285 5.30 -7.54 8.56
CA LYS A 285 4.12 -7.06 7.82
C LYS A 285 4.30 -7.13 6.30
N PHE A 286 5.51 -7.44 5.81
CA PHE A 286 5.83 -7.40 4.39
C PHE A 286 5.44 -8.70 3.70
N LEU A 287 4.76 -8.57 2.57
CA LEU A 287 4.44 -9.65 1.66
C LEU A 287 4.94 -9.28 0.27
N ILE A 288 5.63 -10.21 -0.37
CA ILE A 288 6.26 -9.97 -1.67
C ILE A 288 5.67 -10.92 -2.70
N SER A 289 5.01 -10.34 -3.71
CA SER A 289 4.56 -11.04 -4.90
C SER A 289 5.52 -10.81 -6.05
N LYS A 290 5.99 -11.91 -6.64
CA LYS A 290 6.70 -11.86 -7.93
C LYS A 290 5.81 -11.25 -9.02
N GLU A 291 6.46 -10.74 -10.06
CA GLU A 291 5.80 -10.39 -11.31
C GLU A 291 4.95 -11.54 -11.86
N GLY A 292 3.74 -11.19 -12.32
CA GLY A 292 2.71 -12.14 -12.74
C GLY A 292 1.83 -12.69 -11.61
N ASN A 293 2.24 -12.64 -10.34
CA ASN A 293 1.47 -13.28 -9.25
C ASN A 293 0.63 -12.32 -8.39
N ALA A 294 0.37 -11.10 -8.88
CA ALA A 294 -0.31 -10.06 -8.11
C ALA A 294 -1.68 -10.52 -7.61
N ALA A 295 -2.56 -11.00 -8.50
CA ALA A 295 -3.89 -11.48 -8.16
C ALA A 295 -3.85 -12.62 -7.11
N GLU A 296 -3.03 -13.66 -7.35
CA GLU A 296 -2.87 -14.78 -6.40
C GLU A 296 -2.45 -14.31 -5.01
N THR A 297 -1.60 -13.27 -4.93
CA THR A 297 -1.17 -12.73 -3.64
C THR A 297 -2.25 -11.86 -3.00
N LEU A 298 -2.92 -11.01 -3.77
CA LEU A 298 -3.94 -10.10 -3.25
C LEU A 298 -5.20 -10.83 -2.79
N TYR A 299 -5.62 -11.90 -3.49
CA TYR A 299 -6.84 -12.66 -3.18
C TYR A 299 -6.80 -13.30 -1.78
N LYS A 300 -5.61 -13.55 -1.24
CA LYS A 300 -5.41 -14.04 0.13
C LYS A 300 -5.94 -13.06 1.19
N PHE A 301 -6.04 -11.78 0.86
CA PHE A 301 -6.37 -10.72 1.82
C PHE A 301 -7.53 -9.83 1.39
N ILE A 302 -7.73 -9.64 0.09
CA ILE A 302 -8.71 -8.72 -0.49
C ILE A 302 -9.62 -9.54 -1.42
N ARG A 303 -10.93 -9.31 -1.35
CA ARG A 303 -11.87 -9.98 -2.27
C ARG A 303 -11.70 -9.43 -3.70
N PRO A 304 -11.86 -10.24 -4.75
CA PRO A 304 -11.65 -9.82 -6.14
C PRO A 304 -12.42 -8.56 -6.54
N GLU A 305 -13.66 -8.42 -6.10
CA GLU A 305 -14.53 -7.26 -6.35
C GLU A 305 -14.04 -5.94 -5.72
N ASN A 306 -13.11 -6.02 -4.76
CA ASN A 306 -12.44 -4.88 -4.13
C ASN A 306 -11.03 -4.61 -4.68
N ILE A 307 -10.54 -5.44 -5.60
CA ILE A 307 -9.22 -5.27 -6.23
C ILE A 307 -9.42 -4.58 -7.58
N PRO A 308 -8.67 -3.52 -7.90
CA PRO A 308 -8.70 -2.89 -9.22
C PRO A 308 -8.40 -3.89 -10.36
N VAL A 309 -9.10 -3.75 -11.49
CA VAL A 309 -8.91 -4.62 -12.67
C VAL A 309 -7.45 -4.73 -13.12
N ARG A 310 -6.69 -3.63 -13.06
CA ARG A 310 -5.25 -3.57 -13.40
C ARG A 310 -4.35 -4.46 -12.54
N TYR A 311 -4.85 -4.95 -11.40
CA TYR A 311 -4.14 -5.86 -10.50
C TYR A 311 -4.76 -7.26 -10.48
N GLY A 312 -5.58 -7.57 -11.49
CA GLY A 312 -6.26 -8.86 -11.66
C GLY A 312 -7.46 -9.02 -10.74
N GLY A 313 -8.13 -7.92 -10.38
CA GLY A 313 -9.42 -7.94 -9.70
C GLY A 313 -10.61 -7.68 -10.63
N LEU A 314 -11.77 -7.42 -10.04
CA LEU A 314 -13.03 -7.17 -10.75
C LEU A 314 -13.58 -5.75 -10.49
N SER A 315 -12.84 -4.92 -9.74
CA SER A 315 -13.30 -3.59 -9.35
C SER A 315 -12.96 -2.56 -10.43
N ARG A 316 -14.01 -1.94 -10.99
CA ARG A 316 -13.89 -0.85 -11.97
C ARG A 316 -14.23 0.50 -11.35
N SER A 317 -13.67 1.58 -11.88
CA SER A 317 -13.96 2.94 -11.41
C SER A 317 -15.45 3.30 -11.51
N SER A 318 -16.15 2.83 -12.54
CA SER A 318 -17.59 3.01 -12.77
C SER A 318 -18.48 2.27 -11.77
N ASP A 319 -17.97 1.22 -11.12
CA ASP A 319 -18.78 0.41 -10.20
C ASP A 319 -19.08 1.18 -8.90
N LEU A 320 -18.21 2.13 -8.53
CA LEU A 320 -18.34 2.92 -7.30
C LEU A 320 -19.55 3.86 -7.30
N GLU A 321 -20.08 4.21 -8.49
CA GLU A 321 -21.27 5.06 -8.64
C GLU A 321 -22.57 4.27 -8.47
N ASN A 322 -22.52 2.94 -8.58
CA ASN A 322 -23.70 2.06 -8.65
C ASN A 322 -23.99 1.31 -7.35
N GLY A 323 -23.44 1.77 -6.22
CA GLY A 323 -23.59 1.15 -4.90
C GLY A 323 -22.45 0.19 -4.54
N PRO A 324 -22.62 -0.66 -3.51
CA PRO A 324 -21.54 -1.54 -3.05
C PRO A 324 -21.16 -2.57 -4.14
N PRO A 325 -19.88 -2.98 -4.22
CA PRO A 325 -19.44 -3.98 -5.18
C PRO A 325 -20.23 -5.28 -5.03
N LYS A 326 -20.75 -5.78 -6.14
CA LYS A 326 -21.42 -7.07 -6.17
C LYS A 326 -20.41 -8.21 -5.88
N PRO A 327 -20.76 -9.18 -5.01
CA PRO A 327 -19.84 -10.25 -4.62
C PRO A 327 -19.34 -11.06 -5.81
N ALA A 328 -18.08 -11.48 -5.76
CA ALA A 328 -17.49 -12.38 -6.74
C ALA A 328 -17.19 -13.76 -6.14
N SER A 329 -17.16 -14.76 -7.00
CA SER A 329 -16.73 -16.12 -6.67
C SER A 329 -15.30 -16.34 -7.13
N GLU A 330 -14.48 -16.91 -6.25
CA GLU A 330 -13.08 -17.27 -6.51
C GLU A 330 -12.97 -18.77 -6.79
N PHE A 331 -12.10 -19.14 -7.74
CA PHE A 331 -11.80 -20.53 -8.02
C PHE A 331 -10.34 -20.72 -8.46
N THR A 332 -9.88 -21.96 -8.43
CA THR A 332 -8.54 -22.34 -8.89
C THR A 332 -8.67 -23.30 -10.06
N VAL A 333 -7.85 -23.09 -11.08
CA VAL A 333 -7.74 -24.01 -12.22
C VAL A 333 -6.35 -24.65 -12.15
N LYS A 334 -6.27 -25.97 -11.96
CA LYS A 334 -4.95 -26.63 -11.96
C LYS A 334 -4.37 -26.67 -13.36
N GLY A 335 -3.07 -26.94 -13.47
CA GLY A 335 -2.46 -27.15 -14.78
C GLY A 335 -2.98 -28.42 -15.42
N GLY A 336 -3.33 -28.37 -16.71
CA GLY A 336 -3.93 -29.50 -17.41
C GLY A 336 -5.45 -29.62 -17.26
N GLU A 337 -6.10 -28.70 -16.55
CA GLU A 337 -7.55 -28.74 -16.31
C GLU A 337 -8.29 -27.64 -17.09
N LYS A 338 -9.54 -27.95 -17.47
CA LYS A 338 -10.55 -27.01 -17.94
C LYS A 338 -11.66 -26.93 -16.90
N VAL A 339 -12.08 -25.71 -16.54
CA VAL A 339 -13.17 -25.44 -15.61
C VAL A 339 -14.30 -24.75 -16.36
N ASN A 340 -15.52 -25.29 -16.21
CA ASN A 340 -16.73 -24.73 -16.80
C ASN A 340 -17.63 -24.20 -15.70
N ILE A 341 -17.95 -22.91 -15.76
CA ILE A 341 -18.92 -22.25 -14.89
C ILE A 341 -20.26 -22.25 -15.62
N GLN A 342 -21.28 -22.86 -15.02
CA GLN A 342 -22.62 -22.91 -15.60
C GLN A 342 -23.54 -21.93 -14.87
N ILE A 343 -24.20 -21.07 -15.64
CA ILE A 343 -25.26 -20.18 -15.18
C ILE A 343 -26.56 -20.76 -15.74
N GLU A 344 -27.31 -21.43 -14.87
CA GLU A 344 -28.56 -22.11 -15.21
C GLU A 344 -29.79 -21.21 -15.02
N GLY A 345 -30.95 -21.67 -15.51
CA GLY A 345 -32.22 -20.99 -15.29
C GLY A 345 -32.37 -19.67 -16.05
N ILE A 346 -31.72 -19.52 -17.19
CA ILE A 346 -31.86 -18.32 -18.04
C ILE A 346 -33.18 -18.44 -18.79
N GLU A 347 -34.06 -17.45 -18.63
CA GLU A 347 -35.32 -17.34 -19.35
C GLU A 347 -35.16 -16.63 -20.71
N SER A 348 -36.14 -16.82 -21.59
CA SER A 348 -36.22 -16.08 -22.85
C SER A 348 -36.35 -14.58 -22.58
N GLY A 349 -35.54 -13.76 -23.25
CA GLY A 349 -35.49 -12.32 -23.06
C GLY A 349 -34.52 -11.85 -21.98
N ALA A 350 -34.04 -12.75 -21.12
CA ALA A 350 -33.12 -12.40 -20.04
C ALA A 350 -31.75 -11.94 -20.59
N THR A 351 -31.19 -10.91 -19.97
CA THR A 351 -29.84 -10.42 -20.25
C THR A 351 -28.88 -10.86 -19.16
N ILE A 352 -27.86 -11.61 -19.56
CA ILE A 352 -26.79 -12.08 -18.71
C ILE A 352 -25.61 -11.15 -18.89
N THR A 353 -25.14 -10.53 -17.81
CA THR A 353 -23.89 -9.76 -17.80
C THR A 353 -22.92 -10.46 -16.86
N TRP A 354 -21.68 -10.66 -17.28
CA TRP A 354 -20.67 -11.30 -16.44
C TRP A 354 -19.33 -10.60 -16.52
N ASP A 355 -18.58 -10.78 -15.45
CA ASP A 355 -17.17 -10.44 -15.37
C ASP A 355 -16.37 -11.68 -15.02
N ILE A 356 -15.23 -11.86 -15.68
CA ILE A 356 -14.29 -12.92 -15.36
C ILE A 356 -12.86 -12.42 -15.49
N VAL A 357 -12.04 -12.74 -14.49
CA VAL A 357 -10.62 -12.39 -14.48
C VAL A 357 -9.82 -13.62 -14.11
N VAL A 358 -8.67 -13.77 -14.75
CA VAL A 358 -7.73 -14.84 -14.46
C VAL A 358 -6.42 -14.24 -14.03
N GLY A 359 -6.02 -14.57 -12.80
CA GLY A 359 -4.80 -14.12 -12.20
C GLY A 359 -3.56 -14.74 -12.84
N GLY A 360 -2.81 -13.91 -13.57
CA GLY A 360 -1.36 -14.00 -13.61
C GLY A 360 -0.72 -14.88 -14.66
N TRP A 361 -1.49 -15.56 -15.51
CA TRP A 361 -0.93 -16.47 -16.49
C TRP A 361 -1.87 -16.72 -17.68
N ASP A 362 -1.26 -16.83 -18.86
CA ASP A 362 -1.93 -17.10 -20.12
C ASP A 362 -2.82 -18.35 -20.09
N LEU A 363 -4.09 -18.24 -20.44
CA LEU A 363 -5.00 -19.38 -20.62
C LEU A 363 -5.99 -19.14 -21.74
N GLU A 364 -6.80 -20.14 -22.08
CA GLU A 364 -7.86 -19.98 -23.07
C GLU A 364 -9.22 -19.81 -22.39
N TYR A 365 -10.06 -18.93 -22.93
CA TYR A 365 -11.39 -18.65 -22.43
C TYR A 365 -12.39 -18.64 -23.58
N SER A 366 -13.59 -19.14 -23.32
CA SER A 366 -14.76 -19.00 -24.21
C SER A 366 -16.04 -18.85 -23.40
N ALA A 367 -17.09 -18.33 -24.05
CA ALA A 367 -18.45 -18.31 -23.51
C ALA A 367 -19.43 -18.87 -24.54
N GLU A 368 -20.30 -19.75 -24.08
CA GLU A 368 -21.29 -20.42 -24.92
C GLU A 368 -22.67 -20.38 -24.27
N PHE A 369 -23.71 -20.17 -25.06
CA PHE A 369 -25.09 -20.32 -24.62
C PHE A 369 -25.67 -21.61 -25.19
N VAL A 370 -26.27 -22.43 -24.31
CA VAL A 370 -26.88 -23.72 -24.65
C VAL A 370 -28.39 -23.60 -24.41
N PRO A 371 -29.20 -23.49 -25.48
CA PRO A 371 -30.66 -23.48 -25.35
C PRO A 371 -31.19 -24.80 -24.80
N ILE A 372 -32.32 -24.75 -24.09
CA ILE A 372 -32.97 -25.95 -23.53
C ILE A 372 -33.80 -26.72 -24.58
N ALA A 373 -34.23 -26.04 -25.65
CA ALA A 373 -35.08 -26.63 -26.67
C ALA A 373 -34.34 -27.73 -27.45
N GLU A 374 -34.98 -28.90 -27.60
CA GLU A 374 -34.43 -30.01 -28.38
C GLU A 374 -34.23 -29.61 -29.85
N GLY A 375 -33.02 -29.85 -30.38
CA GLY A 375 -32.65 -29.51 -31.75
C GLY A 375 -32.03 -28.12 -31.93
N SER A 376 -32.01 -27.28 -30.89
CA SER A 376 -31.30 -26.00 -30.92
C SER A 376 -29.77 -26.21 -30.84
N TYR A 377 -29.02 -25.33 -31.50
CA TYR A 377 -27.56 -25.37 -31.53
C TYR A 377 -26.95 -24.52 -30.41
N THR A 378 -25.79 -24.94 -29.89
CA THR A 378 -24.99 -24.14 -28.97
C THR A 378 -24.50 -22.88 -29.69
N LEU A 379 -24.72 -21.72 -29.07
CA LEU A 379 -24.28 -20.42 -29.56
C LEU A 379 -22.92 -20.09 -28.97
N ALA A 380 -21.91 -19.87 -29.81
CA ALA A 380 -20.65 -19.26 -29.38
C ALA A 380 -20.89 -17.77 -29.12
N VAL A 381 -20.94 -17.39 -27.84
CA VAL A 381 -21.19 -16.00 -27.41
C VAL A 381 -19.88 -15.22 -27.33
N ASP A 382 -18.81 -15.87 -26.90
CA ASP A 382 -17.46 -15.35 -26.99
C ASP A 382 -16.54 -16.48 -27.49
N GLU A 383 -15.90 -16.26 -28.64
CA GLU A 383 -15.05 -17.26 -29.28
C GLU A 383 -13.84 -17.61 -28.39
N ALA A 384 -13.42 -18.88 -28.48
CA ALA A 384 -12.26 -19.35 -27.76
C ALA A 384 -11.02 -18.53 -28.12
N ARG A 385 -10.48 -17.80 -27.13
CA ARG A 385 -9.28 -17.00 -27.30
C ARG A 385 -8.33 -17.14 -26.12
N LYS A 386 -7.06 -16.95 -26.43
CA LYS A 386 -6.00 -16.89 -25.42
C LYS A 386 -6.05 -15.55 -24.69
N ILE A 387 -6.34 -15.56 -23.40
CA ILE A 387 -6.21 -14.43 -22.48
C ILE A 387 -4.76 -14.34 -22.03
N MET A 388 -4.16 -13.15 -22.11
CA MET A 388 -2.81 -12.92 -21.58
C MET A 388 -2.84 -12.63 -20.08
N ALA A 389 -1.78 -12.98 -19.36
CA ALA A 389 -1.63 -12.67 -17.93
C ALA A 389 -1.81 -11.18 -17.54
N THR A 390 -1.60 -10.28 -18.51
CA THR A 390 -1.68 -8.82 -18.33
C THR A 390 -3.01 -8.21 -18.77
N GLU A 391 -3.91 -9.03 -19.33
CA GLU A 391 -5.22 -8.57 -19.79
C GLU A 391 -6.10 -8.26 -18.58
N GLU A 392 -6.96 -7.25 -18.72
CA GLU A 392 -7.91 -6.87 -17.68
C GLU A 392 -9.06 -7.89 -17.59
N ALA A 393 -9.90 -7.73 -16.57
CA ALA A 393 -11.10 -8.55 -16.42
C ALA A 393 -12.01 -8.42 -17.66
N ILE A 394 -12.38 -9.56 -18.23
CA ILE A 394 -13.38 -9.64 -19.30
C ILE A 394 -14.70 -9.14 -18.74
N HIS A 395 -15.35 -8.26 -19.49
CA HIS A 395 -16.73 -7.83 -19.29
C HIS A 395 -17.52 -8.18 -20.54
N ASN A 396 -18.62 -8.90 -20.41
CA ASN A 396 -19.47 -9.19 -21.57
C ASN A 396 -20.94 -9.33 -21.15
N SER A 397 -21.83 -9.23 -22.13
CA SER A 397 -23.27 -9.32 -21.95
C SER A 397 -23.92 -10.06 -23.11
N PHE A 398 -24.95 -10.84 -22.81
CA PHE A 398 -25.71 -11.62 -23.80
C PHE A 398 -27.19 -11.59 -23.44
N THR A 399 -28.04 -11.25 -24.41
CA THR A 399 -29.50 -11.31 -24.25
C THR A 399 -30.02 -12.56 -24.95
N SER A 400 -30.58 -13.48 -24.18
CA SER A 400 -31.09 -14.73 -24.73
C SER A 400 -32.44 -14.54 -25.43
N LYS A 401 -32.63 -15.24 -26.55
CA LYS A 401 -33.93 -15.33 -27.24
C LYS A 401 -34.78 -16.53 -26.80
N GLU A 402 -34.19 -17.45 -26.05
CA GLU A 402 -34.79 -18.72 -25.64
C GLU A 402 -34.36 -19.07 -24.21
N ALA A 403 -35.06 -19.98 -23.55
CA ALA A 403 -34.61 -20.48 -22.25
C ALA A 403 -33.38 -21.39 -22.41
N GLY A 404 -32.46 -21.38 -21.45
CA GLY A 404 -31.23 -22.18 -21.53
C GLY A 404 -30.25 -21.93 -20.40
N LYS A 405 -28.97 -22.16 -20.69
CA LYS A 405 -27.85 -21.92 -19.76
C LYS A 405 -26.66 -21.28 -20.46
N MET A 406 -25.88 -20.49 -19.72
CA MET A 406 -24.61 -19.93 -20.15
C MET A 406 -23.47 -20.76 -19.56
N VAL A 407 -22.45 -21.06 -20.36
CA VAL A 407 -21.26 -21.81 -19.96
C VAL A 407 -20.03 -20.95 -20.22
N LEU A 408 -19.35 -20.55 -19.14
CA LEU A 408 -18.05 -19.87 -19.23
C LEU A 408 -16.95 -20.91 -19.05
N SER A 409 -16.12 -21.08 -20.07
CA SER A 409 -15.02 -22.04 -20.09
C SER A 409 -13.70 -21.36 -19.80
N VAL A 410 -12.93 -21.89 -18.87
CA VAL A 410 -11.56 -21.47 -18.56
C VAL A 410 -10.63 -22.67 -18.68
N ASP A 411 -9.81 -22.69 -19.72
CA ASP A 411 -8.97 -23.82 -20.10
C ASP A 411 -7.49 -23.55 -19.81
N ASN A 412 -6.96 -24.30 -18.83
CA ASN A 412 -5.56 -24.26 -18.43
C ASN A 412 -4.77 -25.50 -18.89
N SER A 413 -5.24 -26.20 -19.93
CA SER A 413 -4.62 -27.42 -20.45
C SER A 413 -3.21 -27.19 -20.99
N ALA A 414 -2.92 -25.97 -21.47
CA ALA A 414 -1.61 -25.57 -22.01
C ALA A 414 -0.55 -25.28 -20.94
N SER A 415 -0.87 -25.30 -19.65
CA SER A 415 0.08 -25.01 -18.56
C SER A 415 0.10 -26.10 -17.51
N ARG A 416 1.22 -26.26 -16.83
CA ARG A 416 1.35 -27.12 -15.64
C ARG A 416 1.15 -26.37 -14.32
N LYS A 417 1.04 -25.04 -14.36
CA LYS A 417 0.89 -24.20 -13.17
C LYS A 417 -0.57 -24.00 -12.83
N LYS A 418 -0.89 -24.08 -11.54
CA LYS A 418 -2.18 -23.65 -11.01
C LYS A 418 -2.37 -22.15 -11.21
N LYS A 419 -3.62 -21.71 -11.36
CA LYS A 419 -4.01 -20.31 -11.51
C LYS A 419 -5.22 -20.02 -10.64
N VAL A 420 -5.31 -18.79 -10.16
CA VAL A 420 -6.52 -18.30 -9.49
C VAL A 420 -7.34 -17.50 -10.49
N ALA A 421 -8.65 -17.57 -10.38
CA ALA A 421 -9.57 -16.80 -11.19
C ALA A 421 -10.75 -16.35 -10.31
N ALA A 422 -11.44 -15.31 -10.76
CA ALA A 422 -12.65 -14.84 -10.13
C ALA A 422 -13.68 -14.47 -11.17
N TYR A 423 -14.95 -14.66 -10.83
CA TYR A 423 -16.06 -14.27 -11.69
C TYR A 423 -17.24 -13.73 -10.88
N ARG A 424 -18.07 -12.92 -11.52
CA ARG A 424 -19.41 -12.53 -11.05
C ARG A 424 -20.34 -12.43 -12.25
N TYR A 425 -21.63 -12.65 -12.04
CA TYR A 425 -22.62 -12.51 -13.10
C TYR A 425 -23.94 -11.97 -12.55
N PHE A 426 -24.76 -11.43 -13.45
CA PHE A 426 -26.10 -10.94 -13.20
C PHE A 426 -27.01 -11.42 -14.32
N VAL A 427 -28.22 -11.83 -13.95
CA VAL A 427 -29.28 -12.15 -14.90
C VAL A 427 -30.39 -11.14 -14.65
N LEU A 428 -30.69 -10.34 -15.67
CA LEU A 428 -31.76 -9.34 -15.67
C LEU A 428 -32.87 -9.88 -16.56
N THR A 429 -34.02 -10.17 -15.97
CA THR A 429 -35.23 -10.67 -16.66
C THR A 429 -36.15 -9.53 -17.07
#